data_AF-A0A971KZF5-F1
#
_entry.id   AF-A0A971KZF5-F1
#
_cell.length_a   1.000
_cell.length_b   1.000
_cell.length_c   1.000
_cell.angle_alpha   90.00
_cell.angle_beta   90.00
_cell.angle_gamma   90.00
#
_symmetry.space_group_name_H-M   'P 1'
#
loop_
_entity.id
_entity.type
_entity.pdbx_description
1 polymer ?
#
loop_
_entity_poly.entity_id
_entity_poly.type
_entity_poly.pdbx_seq_one_letter_code
_entity_poly.pdbx_strand_id
1 'polypeptide(L)'
;MICKYCGAEFEDNALECPYCQSENTELADRMYEKQVGEVIGKIRNVNEEAKKEERRISRKAVKFFLISVVVLVAVIALWHVISEVSSVVEINKEKEKEEVYLAELDAYYQKGDYDGLHEYYYSNSGVFTFRAEKYREVVYAWRYMYNIGRFKAGEPLFPIAIYAILEDFNGLSRLAEEKTNDNTVYGNEDVLLGFMAESEEFLRETLGMTEAQIETVREAQLKQGSFDSTLQSIADEICNRLGIEEEY
;
A
#
# COMPACT_ATOMS: atom_id res chain seq x y z
N MET A 1 -43.23 -75.26 56.45
CA MET A 1 -43.23 -75.81 55.07
C MET A 1 -42.95 -77.30 55.10
N ILE A 2 -43.37 -78.04 54.06
CA ILE A 2 -43.14 -79.49 53.96
C ILE A 2 -41.90 -79.75 53.10
N CYS A 3 -40.97 -80.55 53.61
CA CYS A 3 -39.77 -80.96 52.88
C CYS A 3 -40.13 -81.81 51.66
N LYS A 4 -39.72 -81.36 50.47
CA LYS A 4 -39.98 -82.06 49.20
C LYS A 4 -39.27 -83.41 49.09
N TYR A 5 -38.26 -83.66 49.94
CA TYR A 5 -37.44 -84.87 49.91
C TYR A 5 -37.82 -85.91 50.96
N CYS A 6 -38.21 -85.51 52.18
CA CYS A 6 -38.56 -86.43 53.26
C CYS A 6 -40.00 -86.29 53.80
N GLY A 7 -40.74 -85.27 53.36
CA GLY A 7 -42.13 -85.02 53.77
C GLY A 7 -42.30 -84.45 55.19
N ALA A 8 -41.21 -84.18 55.92
CA ALA A 8 -41.29 -83.59 57.25
C ALA A 8 -41.67 -82.11 57.20
N GLU A 9 -42.48 -81.65 58.15
CA GLU A 9 -42.78 -80.23 58.33
C GLU A 9 -41.68 -79.55 59.14
N PHE A 10 -41.18 -78.42 58.64
CA PHE A 10 -40.10 -77.65 59.27
C PHE A 10 -40.27 -76.14 59.02
N GLU A 11 -39.53 -75.31 59.75
CA GLU A 11 -39.67 -73.85 59.70
C GLU A 11 -39.27 -73.28 58.32
N ASP A 12 -40.06 -72.31 57.83
CA ASP A 12 -39.91 -71.72 56.48
C ASP A 12 -38.61 -70.93 56.27
N ASN A 13 -37.95 -70.54 57.37
CA ASN A 13 -36.70 -69.77 57.41
C ASN A 13 -35.47 -70.64 57.70
N ALA A 14 -35.63 -71.95 57.93
CA ALA A 14 -34.51 -72.85 58.09
C ALA A 14 -33.85 -73.12 56.73
N LEU A 15 -32.51 -73.01 56.67
CA LEU A 15 -31.73 -73.18 55.44
C LEU A 15 -31.79 -74.61 54.88
N GLU A 16 -31.92 -75.59 55.77
CA GLU A 16 -31.98 -77.01 55.44
C GLU A 16 -33.06 -77.69 56.29
N CYS A 17 -33.61 -78.79 55.77
CA CYS A 17 -34.51 -79.63 56.55
C CYS A 17 -33.73 -80.31 57.68
N PRO A 18 -34.10 -80.12 58.96
CA PRO A 18 -33.33 -80.68 60.09
C PRO A 18 -33.36 -82.21 60.16
N TYR A 19 -34.26 -82.86 59.41
CA TYR A 19 -34.45 -84.31 59.43
C TYR A 19 -33.67 -85.05 58.35
N CYS A 20 -33.53 -84.47 57.15
CA CYS A 20 -32.82 -85.10 56.02
C CYS A 20 -31.72 -84.24 55.41
N GLN A 21 -31.48 -83.04 55.96
CA GLN A 21 -30.46 -82.07 55.54
C GLN A 21 -30.58 -81.61 54.08
N SER A 22 -31.73 -81.84 53.44
CA SER A 22 -31.96 -81.30 52.10
C SER A 22 -32.18 -79.79 52.18
N GLU A 23 -31.59 -79.06 51.25
CA GLU A 23 -31.71 -77.61 51.14
C GLU A 23 -33.18 -77.15 51.04
N ASN A 24 -33.48 -76.05 51.72
CA ASN A 24 -34.74 -75.33 51.55
C ASN A 24 -34.70 -74.52 50.25
N THR A 25 -35.07 -75.19 49.15
CA THR A 25 -34.99 -74.61 47.80
C THR A 25 -35.83 -73.34 47.63
N GLU A 26 -36.98 -73.23 48.31
CA GLU A 26 -37.83 -72.03 48.23
C GLU A 26 -37.23 -70.82 48.94
N LEU A 27 -36.54 -71.03 50.06
CA LEU A 27 -35.79 -69.97 50.73
C LEU A 27 -34.54 -69.60 49.92
N ALA A 28 -33.82 -70.58 49.39
CA ALA A 28 -32.65 -70.38 48.54
C ALA A 28 -33.00 -69.56 47.28
N ASP A 29 -34.09 -69.90 46.59
CA ASP A 29 -34.58 -69.17 45.41
C ASP A 29 -34.95 -67.73 45.76
N ARG A 30 -35.68 -67.50 46.86
CA ARG A 30 -36.02 -66.13 47.32
C ARG A 30 -34.79 -65.31 47.68
N MET A 31 -33.79 -65.93 48.32
CA MET A 31 -32.53 -65.26 48.64
C MET A 31 -31.74 -64.94 47.38
N TYR A 32 -31.71 -65.86 46.40
CA TYR A 32 -31.07 -65.67 45.12
C TYR A 32 -31.73 -64.56 44.30
N GLU A 33 -33.06 -64.56 44.16
CA GLU A 33 -33.81 -63.50 43.46
C GLU A 33 -33.59 -62.13 44.10
N LYS A 34 -33.55 -62.07 45.44
CA LYS A 34 -33.27 -60.82 46.16
C LYS A 34 -31.84 -60.32 45.88
N GLN A 35 -30.84 -61.20 45.95
CA GLN A 35 -29.44 -60.84 45.67
C GLN A 35 -29.26 -60.39 44.22
N VAL A 36 -29.86 -61.10 43.26
CA VAL A 36 -29.82 -60.74 41.84
C VAL A 36 -30.54 -59.40 41.60
N GLY A 37 -31.69 -59.17 42.23
CA GLY A 37 -32.43 -57.91 42.15
C GLY A 37 -31.63 -56.73 42.69
N GLU A 38 -30.92 -56.90 43.81
CA GLU A 38 -30.04 -55.87 44.38
C GLU A 38 -28.85 -55.56 43.47
N VAL A 39 -28.24 -56.58 42.85
CA VAL A 39 -27.14 -56.41 41.90
C VAL A 39 -27.62 -55.69 40.63
N ILE A 40 -28.75 -56.09 40.06
CA ILE A 40 -29.36 -55.42 38.89
C ILE A 40 -29.69 -53.97 39.22
N GLY A 41 -30.22 -53.70 40.43
CA GLY A 41 -30.51 -52.35 40.91
C GLY A 41 -29.25 -51.48 40.98
N LYS A 42 -28.14 -52.01 41.52
CA LYS A 42 -26.85 -51.31 41.56
C LYS A 42 -26.30 -51.03 40.17
N ILE A 43 -26.33 -52.00 39.25
CA ILE A 43 -25.88 -51.84 37.86
C ILE A 43 -26.69 -50.75 37.15
N ARG A 44 -28.01 -50.71 37.35
CA ARG A 44 -28.89 -49.69 36.77
C ARG A 44 -28.56 -48.30 37.31
N ASN A 45 -28.31 -48.18 38.62
CA ASN A 45 -28.01 -46.89 39.24
C ASN A 45 -26.66 -46.32 38.75
N VAL A 46 -25.63 -47.16 38.66
CA VAL A 46 -24.33 -46.79 38.08
C VAL A 46 -24.46 -46.35 36.63
N ASN A 47 -25.25 -47.06 35.82
CA ASN A 47 -25.51 -46.66 34.44
C ASN A 47 -26.27 -45.33 34.31
N GLU A 48 -27.20 -45.03 35.22
CA GLU A 48 -27.90 -43.74 35.23
C GLU A 48 -27.01 -42.58 35.67
N GLU A 49 -26.13 -42.81 36.65
CA GLU A 49 -25.13 -41.83 37.10
C GLU A 49 -24.11 -41.53 35.99
N ALA A 50 -23.57 -42.57 35.35
CA ALA A 50 -22.67 -42.42 34.20
C ALA A 50 -23.32 -41.61 33.06
N LYS A 51 -24.58 -41.89 32.71
CA LYS A 51 -25.34 -41.11 31.71
C LYS A 51 -25.57 -39.66 32.13
N LYS A 52 -25.79 -39.40 33.43
CA LYS A 52 -25.96 -38.01 33.94
C LYS A 52 -24.65 -37.24 33.89
N GLU A 53 -23.53 -37.89 34.17
CA GLU A 53 -22.19 -37.30 34.11
C GLU A 53 -21.75 -37.02 32.67
N GLU A 54 -21.96 -37.97 31.76
CA GLU A 54 -21.71 -37.81 30.32
C GLU A 54 -22.53 -36.63 29.75
N ARG A 55 -23.81 -36.51 30.11
CA ARG A 55 -24.66 -35.35 29.76
C ARG A 55 -24.23 -34.03 30.40
N ARG A 56 -23.51 -34.04 31.53
CA ARG A 56 -22.96 -32.83 32.15
C ARG A 56 -21.67 -32.40 31.44
N ILE A 57 -20.79 -33.35 31.14
CA ILE A 57 -19.55 -33.11 30.41
C ILE A 57 -19.87 -32.60 29.00
N SER A 58 -20.80 -33.24 28.29
CA SER A 58 -21.21 -32.80 26.95
C SER A 58 -21.81 -31.40 26.96
N ARG A 59 -22.68 -31.07 27.94
CA ARG A 59 -23.23 -29.71 28.08
C ARG A 59 -22.16 -28.66 28.39
N LYS A 60 -21.16 -28.99 29.21
CA LYS A 60 -20.02 -28.09 29.48
C LYS A 60 -19.17 -27.90 28.21
N ALA A 61 -18.84 -28.98 27.50
CA ALA A 61 -18.09 -28.94 26.25
C ALA A 61 -18.79 -28.11 25.18
N VAL A 62 -20.11 -28.29 25.00
CA VAL A 62 -20.92 -27.49 24.08
C VAL A 62 -20.92 -26.01 24.49
N LYS A 63 -21.06 -25.69 25.79
CA LYS A 63 -20.94 -24.30 26.26
C LYS A 63 -19.57 -23.69 25.96
N PHE A 64 -18.49 -24.41 26.23
CA PHE A 64 -17.14 -23.94 25.92
C PHE A 64 -16.92 -23.76 24.43
N PHE A 65 -17.41 -24.68 23.60
CA PHE A 65 -17.36 -24.57 22.15
C PHE A 65 -18.10 -23.33 21.66
N LEU A 66 -19.34 -23.10 22.12
CA LEU A 66 -20.11 -21.91 21.76
C LEU A 66 -19.40 -20.62 22.18
N ILE A 67 -18.83 -20.57 23.39
CA ILE A 67 -18.04 -19.41 23.85
C ILE A 67 -16.82 -19.21 22.95
N SER A 68 -16.09 -20.28 22.61
CA SER A 68 -14.92 -20.19 21.72
C SER A 68 -15.27 -19.68 20.33
N VAL A 69 -16.41 -20.10 19.77
CA VAL A 69 -16.92 -19.61 18.48
C VAL A 69 -17.26 -18.12 18.57
N VAL A 70 -17.95 -17.68 19.63
CA VAL A 70 -18.28 -16.27 19.82
C VAL A 70 -17.01 -15.42 19.97
N VAL A 71 -16.02 -15.88 20.73
CA VAL A 71 -14.73 -15.19 20.89
C VAL A 71 -14.00 -15.13 19.54
N LEU A 72 -13.96 -16.21 18.78
CA LEU A 72 -13.33 -16.25 17.46
C LEU A 72 -13.98 -15.25 16.50
N VAL A 73 -15.31 -15.22 16.45
CA VAL A 73 -16.06 -14.26 15.63
C VAL A 73 -15.78 -12.82 16.07
N ALA A 74 -15.71 -12.56 17.38
CA ALA A 74 -15.38 -11.23 17.90
C ALA A 74 -13.96 -10.79 17.51
N VAL A 75 -12.98 -11.69 17.56
CA VAL A 75 -11.59 -11.42 17.15
C VAL A 75 -11.51 -11.12 15.65
N ILE A 76 -12.20 -11.91 14.81
CA ILE A 76 -12.25 -11.68 13.36
C ILE A 76 -12.89 -10.32 13.05
N ALA A 77 -14.00 -9.99 13.70
CA ALA A 77 -14.67 -8.70 13.53
C ALA A 77 -13.77 -7.53 13.95
N LEU A 78 -13.09 -7.64 15.10
CA LEU A 78 -12.11 -6.65 15.55
C LEU A 78 -10.96 -6.46 14.56
N TRP A 79 -10.43 -7.56 14.01
CA TRP A 79 -9.37 -7.51 13.01
C TRP A 79 -9.80 -6.75 11.75
N HIS A 80 -11.00 -7.03 11.23
CA HIS A 80 -11.54 -6.31 10.08
C HIS A 80 -11.69 -4.81 10.35
N VAL A 81 -12.24 -4.43 11.50
CA VAL A 81 -12.40 -3.01 11.87
C VAL A 81 -11.04 -2.32 11.99
N ILE A 82 -10.05 -2.95 12.61
CA ILE A 82 -8.69 -2.38 12.74
C ILE A 82 -8.05 -2.20 11.37
N SER A 83 -8.18 -3.18 10.48
CA SER A 83 -7.63 -3.14 9.12
C SER A 83 -8.28 -2.05 8.26
N GLU A 84 -9.60 -1.87 8.37
CA GLU A 84 -10.31 -0.81 7.66
C GLU A 84 -9.92 0.57 8.20
N VAL A 85 -9.84 0.73 9.52
CA VAL A 85 -9.42 2.01 10.13
C VAL A 85 -7.98 2.34 9.78
N SER A 86 -7.06 1.37 9.82
CA SER A 86 -5.66 1.61 9.48
C SER A 86 -5.48 2.01 8.02
N SER A 87 -6.17 1.33 7.10
CA SER A 87 -6.12 1.68 5.67
C SER A 87 -6.71 3.06 5.39
N VAL A 88 -7.82 3.44 6.03
CA VAL A 88 -8.39 4.80 5.90
C VAL A 88 -7.43 5.86 6.45
N VAL A 89 -6.78 5.61 7.58
CA VAL A 89 -5.79 6.53 8.16
C VAL A 89 -4.57 6.69 7.26
N GLU A 90 -4.07 5.60 6.67
CA GLU A 90 -2.95 5.64 5.72
C GLU A 90 -3.32 6.43 4.46
N ILE A 91 -4.49 6.14 3.86
CA ILE A 91 -5.00 6.86 2.69
C ILE A 91 -5.12 8.36 2.99
N ASN A 92 -5.65 8.73 4.16
CA ASN A 92 -5.79 10.14 4.53
C ASN A 92 -4.45 10.84 4.72
N LYS A 93 -3.44 10.15 5.29
CA LYS A 93 -2.09 10.69 5.42
C LYS A 93 -1.41 10.88 4.07
N GLU A 94 -1.61 9.95 3.13
CA GLU A 94 -1.08 10.08 1.77
C GLU A 94 -1.74 11.25 1.04
N LYS A 95 -3.06 11.41 1.16
CA LYS A 95 -3.79 12.56 0.62
C LYS A 95 -3.31 13.88 1.22
N GLU A 96 -3.12 13.95 2.53
CA GLU A 96 -2.63 15.15 3.20
C GLU A 96 -1.22 15.52 2.69
N LYS A 97 -0.33 14.53 2.55
CA LYS A 97 1.00 14.76 1.95
C LYS A 97 0.91 15.26 0.51
N GLU A 98 0.02 14.68 -0.30
CA GLU A 98 -0.22 15.11 -1.67
C GLU A 98 -0.75 16.55 -1.72
N GLU A 99 -1.71 16.90 -0.86
CA GLU A 99 -2.28 18.25 -0.79
C GLU A 99 -1.25 19.29 -0.37
N VAL A 100 -0.41 18.99 0.64
CA VAL A 100 0.69 19.86 1.05
C VAL A 100 1.71 20.04 -0.08
N TYR A 101 2.09 18.93 -0.74
CA TYR A 101 3.01 18.96 -1.87
C TYR A 101 2.49 19.83 -3.02
N LEU A 102 1.22 19.65 -3.42
CA LEU A 102 0.60 20.42 -4.50
C LEU A 102 0.42 21.89 -4.13
N ALA A 103 0.09 22.20 -2.87
CA ALA A 103 -0.05 23.57 -2.39
C ALA A 103 1.28 24.33 -2.43
N GLU A 104 2.38 23.67 -2.06
CA GLU A 104 3.71 24.29 -2.09
C GLU A 104 4.19 24.50 -3.54
N LEU A 105 3.96 23.53 -4.44
CA LEU A 105 4.22 23.70 -5.87
C LEU A 105 3.43 24.88 -6.46
N ASP A 106 2.14 25.00 -6.12
CA ASP A 106 1.33 26.15 -6.56
C ASP A 106 1.89 27.46 -6.00
N ALA A 107 2.32 27.48 -4.74
CA ALA A 107 2.90 28.67 -4.13
C ALA A 107 4.17 29.16 -4.85
N TYR A 108 5.07 28.27 -5.25
CA TYR A 108 6.23 28.64 -6.07
C TYR A 108 5.82 29.11 -7.47
N TYR A 109 4.90 28.37 -8.11
CA TYR A 109 4.39 28.70 -9.44
C TYR A 109 3.75 30.10 -9.49
N GLN A 110 2.86 30.42 -8.55
CA GLN A 110 2.17 31.73 -8.50
C GLN A 110 3.12 32.89 -8.19
N LYS A 111 4.24 32.64 -7.49
CA LYS A 111 5.28 33.64 -7.23
C LYS A 111 6.20 33.87 -8.43
N GLY A 112 6.16 33.00 -9.45
CA GLY A 112 7.17 32.96 -10.52
C GLY A 112 8.55 32.52 -10.02
N ASP A 113 8.62 31.86 -8.87
CA ASP A 113 9.87 31.35 -8.30
C ASP A 113 10.13 29.94 -8.87
N TYR A 114 10.66 29.92 -10.10
CA TYR A 114 10.86 28.68 -10.85
C TYR A 114 12.08 27.87 -10.38
N ASP A 115 13.08 28.53 -9.79
CA ASP A 115 14.18 27.85 -9.10
C ASP A 115 13.67 27.06 -7.90
N GLY A 116 12.87 27.71 -7.03
CA GLY A 116 12.21 27.05 -5.91
C GLY A 116 11.24 25.95 -6.35
N LEU A 117 10.49 26.18 -7.43
CA LEU A 117 9.61 25.16 -8.03
C LEU A 117 10.39 23.91 -8.47
N HIS A 118 11.49 24.10 -9.20
CA HIS A 118 12.35 23.01 -9.68
C HIS A 118 12.96 22.23 -8.50
N GLU A 119 13.54 22.93 -7.52
CA GLU A 119 14.15 22.30 -6.35
C GLU A 119 13.13 21.51 -5.53
N TYR A 120 11.96 22.09 -5.26
CA TYR A 120 10.92 21.46 -4.45
C TYR A 120 10.31 20.24 -5.15
N TYR A 121 10.08 20.33 -6.48
CA TYR A 121 9.54 19.23 -7.29
C TYR A 121 10.41 17.97 -7.22
N TYR A 122 11.73 18.11 -7.38
CA TYR A 122 12.64 16.95 -7.37
C TYR A 122 13.01 16.46 -5.97
N SER A 123 13.10 17.37 -4.99
CA SER A 123 13.42 17.01 -3.60
C SER A 123 12.31 16.19 -2.93
N ASN A 124 11.08 16.27 -3.44
CA ASN A 124 9.91 15.53 -2.94
C ASN A 124 9.45 14.40 -3.88
N SER A 125 10.38 13.79 -4.63
CA SER A 125 10.09 12.68 -5.57
C SER A 125 9.41 11.44 -4.97
N GLY A 126 9.31 11.35 -3.63
CA GLY A 126 8.52 10.35 -2.92
C GLY A 126 7.00 10.54 -3.00
N VAL A 127 6.51 11.69 -3.49
CA VAL A 127 5.07 11.96 -3.70
C VAL A 127 4.78 11.89 -5.20
N PHE A 128 4.26 10.76 -5.65
CA PHE A 128 3.82 10.60 -7.04
C PHE A 128 2.34 10.99 -7.18
N THR A 129 2.06 12.02 -7.96
CA THR A 129 0.68 12.40 -8.33
C THR A 129 0.62 12.94 -9.74
N PHE A 130 -0.37 12.49 -10.51
CA PHE A 130 -0.67 13.04 -11.85
C PHE A 130 -1.06 14.52 -11.80
N ARG A 131 -1.56 15.00 -10.65
CA ARG A 131 -1.93 16.41 -10.47
C ARG A 131 -0.71 17.34 -10.49
N ALA A 132 0.50 16.81 -10.28
CA ALA A 132 1.72 17.59 -10.37
C ALA A 132 2.24 17.73 -11.82
N GLU A 133 1.59 17.10 -12.81
CA GLU A 133 2.03 17.12 -14.20
C GLU A 133 2.06 18.54 -14.79
N LYS A 134 1.13 19.41 -14.40
CA LYS A 134 1.15 20.85 -14.70
C LYS A 134 2.50 21.48 -14.34
N TYR A 135 3.02 21.22 -13.14
CA TYR A 135 4.27 21.83 -12.68
C TYR A 135 5.48 21.19 -13.34
N ARG A 136 5.41 19.89 -13.65
CA ARG A 136 6.48 19.18 -14.35
C ARG A 136 6.82 19.86 -15.66
N GLU A 137 5.83 20.25 -16.45
CA GLU A 137 6.03 20.95 -17.72
C GLU A 137 6.87 22.22 -17.56
N VAL A 138 6.51 23.05 -16.57
CA VAL A 138 7.20 24.31 -16.26
C VAL A 138 8.61 24.04 -15.74
N VAL A 139 8.79 23.05 -14.87
CA VAL A 139 10.10 22.63 -14.34
C VAL A 139 11.02 22.14 -15.46
N TYR A 140 10.48 21.39 -16.42
CA TYR A 140 11.23 20.93 -17.58
C TYR A 140 11.62 22.08 -18.50
N ALA A 141 10.70 23.02 -18.75
CA ALA A 141 10.99 24.21 -19.52
C ALA A 141 12.03 25.11 -18.85
N TRP A 142 11.92 25.31 -17.53
CA TRP A 142 12.88 26.09 -16.73
C TRP A 142 14.29 25.53 -16.79
N ARG A 143 14.44 24.20 -16.90
CA ARG A 143 15.75 23.57 -17.06
C ARG A 143 16.48 24.06 -18.32
N TYR A 144 15.78 24.37 -19.41
CA TYR A 144 16.38 24.95 -20.61
C TYR A 144 16.82 26.41 -20.40
N MET A 145 16.30 27.10 -19.38
CA MET A 145 16.74 28.45 -19.02
C MET A 145 18.07 28.45 -18.24
N TYR A 146 18.56 27.29 -17.82
CA TYR A 146 19.69 27.17 -16.87
C TYR A 146 20.96 27.91 -17.32
N ASN A 147 21.43 27.67 -18.56
CA ASN A 147 22.67 28.29 -19.03
C ASN A 147 22.50 29.81 -19.26
N ILE A 148 21.32 30.26 -19.67
CA ILE A 148 20.98 31.68 -19.75
C ILE A 148 20.96 32.31 -18.35
N GLY A 149 20.38 31.64 -17.36
CA GLY A 149 20.35 32.09 -15.96
C GLY A 149 21.76 32.24 -15.38
N ARG A 150 22.64 31.26 -15.59
CA ARG A 150 24.05 31.34 -15.17
C ARG A 150 24.78 32.51 -15.81
N PHE A 151 24.57 32.73 -17.11
CA PHE A 151 25.12 33.91 -17.77
C PHE A 151 24.63 35.20 -17.10
N LYS A 152 23.32 35.33 -16.88
CA LYS A 152 22.73 36.53 -16.25
C LYS A 152 23.25 36.77 -14.83
N ALA A 153 23.62 35.71 -14.11
CA ALA A 153 24.27 35.77 -12.81
C ALA A 153 25.75 36.22 -12.86
N GLY A 154 26.31 36.44 -14.05
CA GLY A 154 27.69 36.89 -14.26
C GLY A 154 28.71 35.76 -14.22
N GLU A 155 28.29 34.51 -14.41
CA GLU A 155 29.21 33.39 -14.51
C GLU A 155 30.02 33.44 -15.82
N PRO A 156 31.28 32.94 -15.84
CA PRO A 156 32.11 32.94 -17.04
C PRO A 156 31.47 32.15 -18.18
N LEU A 157 31.49 32.73 -19.38
CA LEU A 157 31.14 32.03 -20.61
C LEU A 157 32.33 31.22 -21.11
N PHE A 158 32.08 29.94 -21.35
CA PHE A 158 32.99 29.06 -22.08
C PHE A 158 32.40 28.74 -23.45
N PRO A 159 33.20 28.41 -24.48
CA PRO A 159 32.68 28.06 -25.81
C PRO A 159 31.60 26.97 -25.78
N ILE A 160 31.78 25.96 -24.92
CA ILE A 160 30.80 24.88 -24.72
C ILE A 160 29.45 25.39 -24.17
N ALA A 161 29.44 26.47 -23.39
CA ALA A 161 28.22 27.05 -22.85
C ALA A 161 27.37 27.72 -23.94
N ILE A 162 28.01 28.34 -24.95
CA ILE A 162 27.28 28.91 -26.09
C ILE A 162 26.57 27.80 -26.86
N TYR A 163 27.25 26.71 -27.19
CA TYR A 163 26.62 25.57 -27.85
C TYR A 163 25.47 24.99 -27.02
N ALA A 164 25.66 24.81 -25.70
CA ALA A 164 24.61 24.33 -24.80
C ALA A 164 23.38 25.28 -24.76
N ILE A 165 23.58 26.60 -24.79
CA ILE A 165 22.48 27.57 -24.89
C ILE A 165 21.68 27.39 -26.18
N LEU A 166 22.33 27.10 -27.30
CA LEU A 166 21.64 26.85 -28.57
C LEU A 166 20.82 25.54 -28.52
N GLU A 167 21.37 24.48 -27.94
CA GLU A 167 20.64 23.22 -27.73
C GLU A 167 19.45 23.40 -26.78
N ASP A 168 19.65 24.15 -25.69
CA ASP A 168 18.61 24.43 -24.72
C ASP A 168 17.48 25.25 -25.35
N PHE A 169 17.81 26.27 -26.16
CA PHE A 169 16.83 27.05 -26.90
C PHE A 169 16.03 26.20 -27.89
N ASN A 170 16.69 25.30 -28.63
CA ASN A 170 15.99 24.36 -29.52
C ASN A 170 15.02 23.47 -28.72
N GLY A 171 15.47 22.92 -27.59
CA GLY A 171 14.66 22.09 -26.70
C GLY A 171 13.43 22.83 -26.17
N LEU A 172 13.62 24.06 -25.70
CA LEU A 172 12.55 24.93 -25.22
C LEU A 172 11.56 25.28 -26.33
N SER A 173 12.05 25.59 -27.53
CA SER A 173 11.21 25.91 -28.70
C SER A 173 10.26 24.78 -29.04
N ARG A 174 10.80 23.55 -29.11
CA ARG A 174 10.01 22.36 -29.41
C ARG A 174 9.01 22.04 -28.32
N LEU A 175 9.42 22.18 -27.05
CA LEU A 175 8.52 21.98 -25.92
C LEU A 175 7.37 23.01 -25.96
N ALA A 176 7.69 24.29 -26.14
CA ALA A 176 6.68 25.35 -26.21
C ALA A 176 5.72 25.14 -27.39
N GLU A 177 6.22 24.78 -28.58
CA GLU A 177 5.37 24.46 -29.74
C GLU A 177 4.47 23.25 -29.47
N GLU A 178 5.01 22.18 -28.89
CA GLU A 178 4.22 20.98 -28.55
C GLU A 178 3.12 21.34 -27.56
N LYS A 179 3.44 22.08 -26.49
CA LYS A 179 2.52 22.34 -25.38
C LYS A 179 1.50 23.44 -25.64
N THR A 180 1.85 24.46 -26.42
CA THR A 180 0.89 25.49 -26.83
C THR A 180 -0.12 25.00 -27.87
N ASN A 181 0.18 23.88 -28.56
CA ASN A 181 -0.69 23.26 -29.55
C ASN A 181 -1.26 21.90 -29.10
N ASP A 182 -0.97 21.46 -27.88
CA ASP A 182 -1.57 20.24 -27.38
C ASP A 182 -3.00 20.48 -26.88
N ASN A 183 -3.79 19.41 -26.79
CA ASN A 183 -5.14 19.49 -26.26
C ASN A 183 -5.16 19.44 -24.72
N THR A 184 -4.01 19.62 -24.05
CA THR A 184 -3.92 19.57 -22.59
C THR A 184 -4.05 20.98 -22.04
N VAL A 185 -5.11 21.22 -21.26
CA VAL A 185 -5.38 22.56 -20.71
C VAL A 185 -4.76 22.66 -19.32
N TYR A 186 -3.42 22.78 -19.27
CA TYR A 186 -2.71 23.07 -18.02
C TYR A 186 -2.62 24.57 -17.70
N GLY A 187 -2.81 25.44 -18.70
CA GLY A 187 -2.76 26.89 -18.50
C GLY A 187 -1.32 27.40 -18.30
N ASN A 188 -0.34 26.73 -18.90
CA ASN A 188 1.08 27.05 -18.80
C ASN A 188 1.60 27.81 -20.04
N GLU A 189 0.75 28.03 -21.05
CA GLU A 189 1.11 28.58 -22.35
C GLU A 189 1.80 29.94 -22.22
N ASP A 190 1.26 30.84 -21.38
CA ASP A 190 1.85 32.15 -21.14
C ASP A 190 3.24 32.07 -20.48
N VAL A 191 3.44 31.11 -19.58
CA VAL A 191 4.74 30.90 -18.91
C VAL A 191 5.78 30.37 -19.90
N LEU A 192 5.39 29.38 -20.71
CA LEU A 192 6.28 28.81 -21.73
C LEU A 192 6.64 29.83 -22.82
N LEU A 193 5.67 30.59 -23.29
CA LEU A 193 5.90 31.69 -24.23
C LEU A 193 6.77 32.79 -23.61
N GLY A 194 6.64 33.04 -22.32
CA GLY A 194 7.51 33.94 -21.56
C GLY A 194 8.97 33.49 -21.57
N PHE A 195 9.24 32.22 -21.24
CA PHE A 195 10.60 31.66 -21.29
C PHE A 195 11.19 31.68 -22.70
N MET A 196 10.37 31.40 -23.71
CA MET A 196 10.75 31.48 -25.11
C MET A 196 11.13 32.91 -25.50
N ALA A 197 10.30 33.89 -25.19
CA ALA A 197 10.57 35.29 -25.49
C ALA A 197 11.84 35.80 -24.80
N GLU A 198 12.04 35.41 -23.53
CA GLU A 198 13.26 35.75 -22.78
C GLU A 198 14.51 35.12 -23.41
N SER A 199 14.41 33.87 -23.88
CA SER A 199 15.51 33.20 -24.57
C SER A 199 15.83 33.84 -25.92
N GLU A 200 14.81 34.14 -26.74
CA GLU A 200 15.00 34.81 -28.03
C GLU A 200 15.62 36.20 -27.87
N GLU A 201 15.16 36.97 -26.87
CA GLU A 201 15.76 38.26 -26.53
C GLU A 201 17.23 38.10 -26.12
N PHE A 202 17.55 37.09 -25.33
CA PHE A 202 18.93 36.78 -24.96
C PHE A 202 19.81 36.48 -26.18
N LEU A 203 19.35 35.59 -27.07
CA LEU A 203 20.08 35.24 -28.29
C LEU A 203 20.32 36.47 -29.19
N ARG A 204 19.31 37.33 -29.34
CA ARG A 204 19.41 38.53 -30.18
C ARG A 204 20.28 39.62 -29.54
N GLU A 205 19.94 40.05 -28.33
CA GLU A 205 20.53 41.24 -27.70
C GLU A 205 21.89 40.94 -27.06
N THR A 206 22.09 39.72 -26.54
CA THR A 206 23.33 39.36 -25.84
C THR A 206 24.30 38.62 -26.75
N LEU A 207 23.82 37.59 -27.47
CA LEU A 207 24.69 36.82 -28.36
C LEU A 207 24.82 37.46 -29.75
N GLY A 208 24.02 38.47 -30.08
CA GLY A 208 24.08 39.16 -31.37
C GLY A 208 23.64 38.28 -32.54
N MET A 209 22.78 37.30 -32.30
CA MET A 209 22.27 36.42 -33.35
C MET A 209 21.28 37.14 -34.26
N THR A 210 21.33 36.83 -35.55
CA THR A 210 20.34 37.25 -36.53
C THR A 210 19.08 36.40 -36.46
N GLU A 211 17.94 36.92 -36.92
CA GLU A 211 16.68 36.16 -37.03
C GLU A 211 16.85 34.85 -37.81
N ALA A 212 17.67 34.86 -38.87
CA ALA A 212 17.95 33.65 -39.66
C ALA A 212 18.73 32.60 -38.87
N GLN A 213 19.67 33.01 -38.01
CA GLN A 213 20.40 32.09 -37.13
C GLN A 213 19.48 31.53 -36.05
N ILE A 214 18.63 32.37 -35.43
CA ILE A 214 17.65 31.93 -34.43
C ILE A 214 16.70 30.89 -35.03
N GLU A 215 16.18 31.14 -36.24
CA GLU A 215 15.30 30.20 -36.92
C GLU A 215 16.02 28.89 -37.30
N THR A 216 17.28 28.98 -37.73
CA THR A 216 18.10 27.79 -38.00
C THR A 216 18.24 26.91 -36.76
N VAL A 217 18.46 27.52 -35.58
CA VAL A 217 18.54 26.78 -34.31
C VAL A 217 17.16 26.22 -33.93
N ARG A 218 16.08 26.97 -34.15
CA ARG A 218 14.70 26.53 -33.87
C ARG A 218 14.32 25.28 -34.67
N GLU A 219 14.62 25.25 -35.97
CA GLU A 219 14.25 24.15 -36.88
C GLU A 219 15.20 22.94 -36.81
N ALA A 220 16.34 23.07 -36.12
CA ALA A 220 17.35 22.02 -36.05
C ALA A 220 16.80 20.71 -35.48
N GLN A 221 17.04 19.61 -36.21
CA GLN A 221 16.62 18.25 -35.81
C GLN A 221 17.73 17.57 -35.01
N LEU A 222 17.91 18.04 -33.77
CA LEU A 222 18.95 17.53 -32.89
C LEU A 222 18.64 16.10 -32.46
N LYS A 223 19.64 15.22 -32.58
CA LYS A 223 19.59 13.86 -32.06
C LYS A 223 20.30 13.82 -30.72
N GLN A 224 19.68 13.16 -29.74
CA GLN A 224 20.25 13.02 -28.41
C GLN A 224 21.66 12.41 -28.47
N GLY A 225 22.64 13.12 -27.90
CA GLY A 225 24.05 12.69 -27.88
C GLY A 225 24.78 12.83 -29.22
N SER A 226 24.18 13.49 -30.21
CA SER A 226 24.82 13.81 -31.48
C SER A 226 25.23 15.27 -31.50
N PHE A 227 26.45 15.51 -31.97
CA PHE A 227 26.93 16.83 -32.29
C PHE A 227 26.26 17.35 -33.58
N ASP A 228 25.78 18.59 -33.58
CA ASP A 228 25.28 19.27 -34.77
C ASP A 228 26.27 20.31 -35.28
N SER A 229 26.80 20.07 -36.48
CA SER A 229 27.82 20.93 -37.10
C SER A 229 27.31 22.34 -37.42
N THR A 230 25.99 22.51 -37.62
CA THR A 230 25.40 23.82 -37.92
C THR A 230 25.36 24.65 -36.66
N LEU A 231 24.87 24.07 -35.55
CA LEU A 231 24.88 24.73 -34.24
C LEU A 231 26.32 25.05 -33.80
N GLN A 232 27.27 24.15 -34.03
CA GLN A 232 28.68 24.44 -33.74
C GLN A 232 29.16 25.65 -34.53
N SER A 233 28.91 25.70 -35.84
CA SER A 233 29.35 26.82 -36.66
C SER A 233 28.78 28.16 -36.18
N ILE A 234 27.52 28.17 -35.71
CA ILE A 234 26.90 29.35 -35.12
C ILE A 234 27.55 29.70 -33.78
N ALA A 235 27.79 28.70 -32.93
CA ALA A 235 28.46 28.89 -31.64
C ALA A 235 29.88 29.44 -31.79
N ASP A 236 30.66 28.92 -32.75
CA ASP A 236 32.01 29.40 -33.06
C ASP A 236 31.99 30.85 -33.54
N GLU A 237 31.02 31.22 -34.39
CA GLU A 237 30.84 32.61 -34.84
C GLU A 237 30.55 33.55 -33.66
N ILE A 238 29.66 33.13 -32.75
CA ILE A 238 29.34 33.88 -31.52
C ILE A 238 30.58 34.02 -30.63
N CYS A 239 31.33 32.93 -30.39
CA CYS A 239 32.53 32.96 -29.56
C CYS A 239 33.59 33.91 -30.14
N ASN A 240 33.84 33.83 -31.45
CA ASN A 240 34.76 34.72 -32.15
C ASN A 240 34.32 36.19 -32.05
N ARG A 241 33.01 36.46 -32.17
CA ARG A 241 32.45 37.81 -32.06
C ARG A 241 32.58 38.37 -30.64
N LEU A 242 32.36 37.54 -29.63
CA LEU A 242 32.39 37.94 -28.21
C LEU A 242 33.80 37.88 -27.58
N GLY A 243 34.80 37.37 -28.32
CA GLY A 243 36.16 37.20 -27.80
C GLY A 243 36.27 36.14 -26.72
N ILE A 244 35.43 35.10 -26.79
CA ILE A 244 35.44 33.96 -25.87
C ILE A 244 36.46 32.95 -26.40
N GLU A 245 37.57 32.79 -25.69
CA GLU A 245 38.63 31.86 -26.06
C GLU A 245 38.44 30.48 -25.39
N GLU A 246 38.93 29.42 -26.03
CA GLU A 246 39.04 28.10 -25.39
C GLU A 246 40.14 28.17 -24.30
N GLU A 247 39.75 28.18 -23.02
CA GLU A 247 40.69 27.85 -21.95
C GLU A 247 40.95 26.34 -21.97
N TYR A 248 42.15 25.95 -22.41
CA TYR A 248 42.69 24.58 -22.37
C TYR A 248 43.12 24.18 -20.95
#